data_AF-R5XKP0-F1
#
_entry.id   AF-R5XKP0-F1
#
_cell.length_a   1.000
_cell.length_b   1.000
_cell.length_c   1.000
_cell.angle_alpha   90.00
_cell.angle_beta   90.00
_cell.angle_gamma   90.00
#
_symmetry.space_group_name_H-M   'P 1'
#
loop_
_entity.id
_entity.type
_entity.pdbx_description
1 polymer ?
#
loop_
_entity_poly.entity_id
_entity_poly.type
_entity_poly.pdbx_seq_one_letter_code
_entity_poly.pdbx_strand_id
1 'polypeptide(L)'
;MAYKSIEDLKKHRVFYNFLEISKISRQTFFEKEVNDFILNWAKNLGLEVYQDKKNNLLIRKPASSGYENKKPIVIQAHIDMVLKKDLKLNMTLEKTL
;
A
#
# COMPACT_ATOMS: atom_id res chain seq x y z
N MET A 1 4.98 22.12 9.12
CA MET A 1 5.79 21.14 9.88
C MET A 1 6.84 20.58 8.95
N ALA A 2 8.13 20.71 9.29
CA ALA A 2 9.23 20.11 8.54
C ALA A 2 9.82 18.96 9.38
N TYR A 3 10.02 17.80 8.76
CA TYR A 3 10.68 16.65 9.39
C TYR A 3 12.20 16.91 9.44
N LYS A 4 12.84 16.61 10.58
CA LYS A 4 14.27 16.92 10.81
C LYS A 4 15.21 15.82 10.30
N SER A 5 14.70 14.60 10.08
CA SER A 5 15.47 13.46 9.63
C SER A 5 14.57 12.43 8.92
N ILE A 6 15.18 11.48 8.21
CA ILE A 6 14.46 10.32 7.64
C ILE A 6 13.86 9.47 8.75
N GLU A 7 14.55 9.33 9.88
CA GLU A 7 14.05 8.55 11.02
C GLU A 7 12.78 9.16 11.62
N ASP A 8 12.72 10.49 11.70
CA ASP A 8 11.51 11.19 12.13
C ASP A 8 10.38 11.10 11.10
N LEU A 9 10.73 11.09 9.81
CA LEU A 9 9.76 10.89 8.73
C LEU A 9 9.10 9.50 8.84
N LYS A 10 9.88 8.45 9.09
CA LYS A 10 9.39 7.07 9.22
C LYS A 10 8.43 6.87 10.39
N LYS A 11 8.50 7.69 11.43
CA LYS A 11 7.55 7.65 12.57
C LYS A 11 6.14 8.12 12.19
N HIS A 12 6.02 8.92 11.13
CA HIS A 12 4.71 9.39 10.67
C HIS A 12 3.97 8.26 9.92
N ARG A 13 2.72 7.99 10.33
CA ARG A 13 1.93 6.84 9.87
C ARG A 13 1.88 6.64 8.36
N VAL A 14 1.75 7.72 7.59
CA VAL A 14 1.72 7.62 6.11
C VAL A 14 3.05 7.09 5.57
N PHE A 15 4.18 7.61 6.06
CA PHE A 15 5.51 7.21 5.60
C PHE A 15 5.93 5.85 6.14
N TYR A 16 5.49 5.49 7.34
CA TYR A 16 5.61 4.13 7.85
C TYR A 16 4.96 3.12 6.90
N ASN A 17 3.67 3.29 6.58
CA ASN A 17 2.96 2.36 5.69
C ASN A 17 3.54 2.38 4.26
N PHE A 18 3.95 3.55 3.77
CA PHE A 18 4.64 3.66 2.49
C PHE A 18 5.93 2.82 2.47
N LEU A 19 6.74 2.88 3.53
CA LEU A 19 7.97 2.09 3.65
C LEU A 19 7.68 0.59 3.69
N GLU A 20 6.69 0.15 4.47
CA GLU A 20 6.30 -1.27 4.52
C GLU A 20 5.85 -1.79 3.15
N ILE A 21 4.99 -1.05 2.44
CA ILE A 21 4.54 -1.42 1.09
C ILE A 21 5.71 -1.39 0.10
N SER A 22 6.66 -0.47 0.25
CA SER A 22 7.81 -0.33 -0.65
C SER A 22 8.83 -1.47 -0.54
N LYS A 23 8.79 -2.27 0.53
CA LYS A 23 9.61 -3.49 0.65
C LYS A 23 9.12 -4.62 -0.25
N ILE A 24 7.88 -4.52 -0.74
CA ILE A 24 7.23 -5.55 -1.54
C ILE A 24 7.31 -5.15 -3.01
N SER A 25 7.77 -6.09 -3.86
CA SER A 25 7.74 -5.86 -5.30
C SER A 25 6.30 -5.68 -5.76
N ARG A 26 6.04 -4.59 -6.49
CA ARG A 26 4.72 -4.24 -7.00
C ARG A 26 4.79 -3.85 -8.47
N GLN A 27 5.59 -4.60 -9.23
CA GLN A 27 5.69 -4.45 -10.68
C GLN A 27 4.32 -4.66 -11.34
N THR A 28 3.98 -3.84 -12.33
CA THR A 28 2.80 -4.05 -13.17
C THR A 28 2.75 -5.50 -13.69
N PHE A 29 1.59 -6.15 -13.56
CA PHE A 29 1.29 -7.57 -13.81
C PHE A 29 1.78 -8.58 -12.75
N PHE A 30 2.50 -8.14 -11.71
CA PHE A 30 3.01 -8.98 -10.62
C PHE A 30 2.61 -8.43 -9.24
N GLU A 31 1.37 -7.97 -9.09
CA GLU A 31 0.87 -7.27 -7.90
C GLU A 31 0.32 -8.20 -6.81
N LYS A 32 0.37 -9.53 -7.01
CA LYS A 32 -0.28 -10.47 -6.10
C LYS A 32 0.25 -10.37 -4.67
N GLU A 33 1.56 -10.24 -4.50
CA GLU A 33 2.19 -10.20 -3.18
C GLU A 33 1.78 -8.95 -2.38
N VAL A 34 1.85 -7.77 -3.01
CA VAL A 34 1.42 -6.51 -2.39
C VAL A 34 -0.10 -6.49 -2.16
N ASN A 35 -0.87 -7.13 -3.04
CA ASN A 35 -2.31 -7.30 -2.85
C ASN A 35 -2.60 -8.14 -1.60
N ASP A 36 -2.00 -9.33 -1.48
CA ASP A 36 -2.18 -10.22 -0.33
C ASP A 36 -1.74 -9.53 0.98
N PHE A 37 -0.67 -8.74 0.94
CA PHE A 37 -0.22 -7.92 2.08
C PHE A 37 -1.29 -6.92 2.52
N ILE A 38 -1.85 -6.13 1.59
CA ILE A 38 -2.88 -5.12 1.89
C ILE A 38 -4.18 -5.80 2.37
N LEU A 39 -4.57 -6.91 1.75
CA LEU A 39 -5.73 -7.71 2.14
C LEU A 39 -5.62 -8.19 3.59
N ASN A 40 -4.48 -8.79 3.95
CA ASN A 40 -4.24 -9.30 5.30
C ASN A 40 -4.13 -8.17 6.32
N TRP A 41 -3.47 -7.05 5.96
CA TRP A 41 -3.43 -5.86 6.80
C TRP A 41 -4.83 -5.35 7.14
N ALA A 42 -5.72 -5.26 6.16
CA ALA A 42 -7.09 -4.78 6.38
C ALA A 42 -7.93 -5.78 7.21
N LYS A 43 -7.79 -7.10 6.95
CA LYS A 43 -8.45 -8.14 7.75
C LYS A 43 -7.98 -8.15 9.21
N ASN A 44 -6.68 -7.95 9.45
CA ASN A 44 -6.12 -7.89 10.80
C ASN A 44 -6.62 -6.67 11.60
N LEU A 45 -7.07 -5.62 10.91
CA LEU A 45 -7.74 -4.48 11.52
C LEU A 45 -9.26 -4.68 11.70
N GLY A 46 -9.79 -5.86 11.35
CA GLY A 46 -11.22 -6.18 11.42
C GLY A 46 -12.07 -5.41 10.39
N LEU A 47 -11.47 -4.96 9.28
CA LEU A 47 -12.20 -4.23 8.25
C LEU A 47 -12.90 -5.19 7.28
N GLU A 48 -14.00 -4.74 6.70
CA GLU A 48 -14.66 -5.44 5.59
C GLU A 48 -13.80 -5.26 4.33
N VAL A 49 -13.42 -6.38 3.70
CA VAL A 49 -12.59 -6.37 2.50
C VAL A 49 -13.20 -7.24 1.43
N TYR A 50 -13.33 -6.69 0.24
CA TYR A 50 -13.70 -7.41 -0.98
C TYR A 50 -12.54 -7.38 -1.97
N GLN A 51 -12.31 -8.53 -2.61
CA GLN A 51 -11.34 -8.68 -3.69
C GLN A 51 -12.05 -9.24 -4.91
N ASP A 52 -11.90 -8.57 -6.05
CA ASP A 52 -12.48 -9.05 -7.31
C ASP A 52 -11.55 -10.05 -8.03
N LYS A 53 -12.02 -10.59 -9.17
CA LYS A 53 -11.25 -11.54 -10.01
C LYS A 53 -9.99 -10.95 -10.64
N LYS A 54 -9.83 -9.61 -10.63
CA LYS A 54 -8.69 -8.88 -11.18
C LYS A 54 -7.76 -8.36 -10.07
N ASN A 55 -7.95 -8.81 -8.83
CA ASN A 55 -7.18 -8.36 -7.66
C ASN A 55 -7.35 -6.87 -7.33
N ASN A 56 -8.47 -6.25 -7.71
CA ASN A 56 -8.84 -4.96 -7.14
C ASN A 56 -9.34 -5.16 -5.71
N LEU A 57 -8.88 -4.33 -4.78
CA LEU A 57 -9.31 -4.35 -3.38
C LEU A 57 -10.28 -3.21 -3.09
N LEU A 58 -11.39 -3.54 -2.45
CA LEU A 58 -12.30 -2.59 -1.82
C LEU A 58 -12.29 -2.84 -0.31
N ILE A 59 -11.73 -1.89 0.44
CA ILE A 59 -11.68 -1.93 1.91
C ILE A 59 -12.69 -0.92 2.44
N ARG A 60 -13.61 -1.36 3.30
CA ARG A 60 -14.64 -0.52 3.89
C ARG A 60 -14.37 -0.35 5.38
N LYS A 61 -14.38 0.91 5.82
CA LYS A 61 -14.24 1.30 7.22
C LYS A 61 -15.49 2.08 7.64
N PRO A 62 -16.13 1.74 8.77
CA PRO A 62 -17.27 2.51 9.25
C PRO A 62 -16.86 3.95 9.58
N ALA A 63 -17.84 4.85 9.58
CA ALA A 63 -17.64 6.22 10.01
C ALA A 63 -17.13 6.26 11.46
N SER A 64 -16.29 7.24 11.78
CA SER A 64 -15.98 7.55 13.17
C SER A 64 -17.22 8.12 13.87
N SER A 65 -17.28 7.99 15.19
CA SER A 65 -18.38 8.50 16.00
C SER A 65 -18.72 9.96 15.66
N GLY A 66 -19.99 10.24 15.39
CA GLY A 66 -20.51 11.56 15.02
C GLY A 66 -20.53 11.83 13.51
N TYR A 67 -20.11 10.89 12.67
CA TYR A 67 -20.09 11.01 11.21
C TYR A 67 -20.94 9.97 10.46
N GLU A 68 -21.76 9.18 11.18
CA GLU A 68 -22.55 8.07 10.64
C GLU A 68 -23.55 8.51 9.57
N ASN A 69 -24.07 9.74 9.69
CA ASN A 69 -25.04 10.31 8.75
C ASN A 69 -24.40 11.14 7.62
N LYS A 70 -23.06 11.17 7.54
CA LYS A 70 -22.35 11.87 6.46
C LYS A 70 -22.25 10.98 5.23
N LYS A 71 -22.15 11.62 4.06
CA LYS A 71 -21.98 10.88 2.79
C LYS A 71 -20.66 10.09 2.84
N PRO A 72 -20.67 8.82 2.40
CA PRO A 72 -19.44 8.03 2.31
C PRO A 72 -18.49 8.67 1.30
N ILE A 73 -17.18 8.51 1.54
CA ILE A 73 -16.12 8.93 0.62
C ILE A 73 -15.33 7.72 0.15
N VAL A 74 -14.79 7.81 -1.06
CA VAL A 74 -13.91 6.79 -1.64
C VAL A 74 -12.56 7.42 -1.91
N ILE A 75 -11.49 6.77 -1.44
CA ILE A 75 -10.11 7.13 -1.77
C ILE A 75 -9.60 6.03 -2.70
N GLN A 76 -9.20 6.41 -3.92
CA GLN A 76 -8.72 5.48 -4.93
C GLN A 76 -7.23 5.70 -5.20
N ALA A 77 -6.50 4.59 -5.30
CA ALA A 77 -5.10 4.54 -5.70
C ALA A 77 -4.86 3.26 -6.50
N HIS A 78 -3.84 3.25 -7.36
CA HIS A 78 -3.36 2.05 -8.02
C HIS A 78 -2.14 1.49 -7.27
N ILE A 79 -2.01 0.17 -7.24
CA ILE A 79 -1.01 -0.53 -6.41
C ILE A 79 0.27 -0.81 -7.19
N ASP A 80 0.24 -0.79 -8.51
CA ASP A 80 1.39 -1.11 -9.35
C ASP A 80 2.39 0.05 -9.44
N MET A 81 3.64 -0.30 -9.76
CA MET A 81 4.69 0.61 -10.21
C MET A 81 5.28 0.11 -11.51
N VAL A 82 5.64 1.07 -12.36
CA VAL A 82 6.48 0.84 -13.53
C VAL A 82 7.91 0.58 -13.06
N LEU A 83 8.46 -0.58 -13.42
CA LEU A 83 9.88 -0.83 -13.25
C LEU A 83 10.67 -0.13 -14.36
N LYS A 84 11.60 0.72 -13.96
CA LYS A 84 12.64 1.23 -14.86
C LYS A 84 13.97 0.63 -14.44
N LYS A 85 14.52 -0.24 -15.28
CA LYS A 85 15.91 -0.71 -15.15
C LYS A 85 16.79 0.23 -15.96
N ASP A 86 17.68 0.97 -15.31
CA ASP A 86 18.70 1.73 -16.02
C ASP A 86 19.74 0.75 -16.58
N LEU A 87 19.78 0.60 -17.91
CA LEU A 87 20.67 -0.31 -18.65
C LEU A 87 22.17 -0.06 -18.41
N LYS A 88 22.53 1.07 -17.77
CA LYS A 88 23.92 1.43 -17.45
C LYS A 88 24.41 0.91 -16.10
N LEU A 89 23.55 0.34 -15.26
CA LEU A 89 23.95 -0.27 -14.00
C LEU A 89 23.84 -1.79 -14.14
N ASN A 90 24.99 -2.47 -14.29
CA ASN A 90 25.13 -3.91 -14.09
C ASN A 90 24.99 -4.25 -12.59
N MET A 91 23.93 -3.79 -11.95
CA MET A 91 23.50 -4.31 -10.65
C MET A 91 22.33 -5.22 -10.92
N THR A 92 22.65 -6.51 -11.01
CA THR A 92 21.66 -7.57 -10.87
C THR A 92 20.96 -7.30 -9.54
N LEU A 93 19.69 -6.90 -9.58
CA LEU A 93 18.81 -7.02 -8.43
C LEU A 93 18.62 -8.53 -8.25
N GLU A 94 19.59 -9.16 -7.58
CA GLU A 94 19.43 -10.51 -7.07
C GLU A 94 18.19 -10.47 -6.19
N LYS A 95 17.26 -11.37 -6.53
CA LYS A 95 16.10 -11.68 -5.71
C LYS A 95 16.64 -12.18 -4.37
N THR A 96 16.75 -11.31 -3.38
CA THR A 96 16.88 -11.76 -1.99
C THR A 96 15.50 -12.27 -1.58
N LEU A 97 15.29 -13.56 -1.80
CA LEU A 97 14.40 -14.41 -0.99
C LEU A 97 15.07 -14.66 0.36
#